data_AF-A0A0H2R4E4-F1
#
_entry.id   AF-A0A0H2R4E4-F1
#
_cell.length_a   1.000
_cell.length_b   1.000
_cell.length_c   1.000
_cell.angle_alpha   90.00
_cell.angle_beta   90.00
_cell.angle_gamma   90.00
#
_symmetry.space_group_name_H-M   'P 1'
#
loop_
_entity.id
_entity.type
_entity.pdbx_description
1 polymer ?
#
loop_
_entity_poly.entity_id
_entity_poly.type
_entity_poly.pdbx_seq_one_letter_code
_entity_poly.pdbx_strand_id
1 'polypeptide(L)'
;MRDDDGILVDVDDVDFKLAFKAALIFKLGQRQPLLSAMVKETDLKRSISAASRQLDFDEDELRKAKKEAKELRKSLEKERRRADDFEDELKDSGRKYAELRDSKEMYCEEREDLRERLDIEIKQCRENMQALRETEAKKRAAEQELAELRAEHSAVLKKLDKIMTVLIGDGDGDRPSEVKATKLQERFQQNDDATLNVRAELDNDGSSPASAIMVFGDESESCLAGSFAKISLKSRTAPLPSEDGDSEEEDTPPVFLREMAHRHKERSENFLERARSAEKWGDPVAAERRRTEAEQYAKLAQHYHKLAATKVFHRNNPHLHNGDFVTKGGAKRSYHIDVHHLLRHEALEYVQSHIDLCKSVGLDNTIVICGQGNHSAKGSPVLRNAILDDLEKLSHTGLKATVLESNPGRVSVTWTFDA
;
A
#
# COMPACT_ATOMS: atom_id res chain seq x y z
N MET A 1 -5.11 33.88 -6.29
CA MET A 1 -4.23 34.93 -6.87
C MET A 1 -3.18 35.26 -5.82
N ARG A 2 -1.97 35.70 -6.19
CA ARG A 2 -1.01 36.25 -5.23
C ARG A 2 -1.19 37.77 -5.18
N ASP A 3 -1.28 38.31 -3.99
CA ASP A 3 -1.10 39.73 -3.70
C ASP A 3 0.39 40.11 -3.73
N ASP A 4 0.69 41.40 -3.67
CA ASP A 4 2.05 41.95 -3.78
C ASP A 4 3.00 41.45 -2.66
N ASP A 5 2.45 40.84 -1.61
CA ASP A 5 3.20 40.22 -0.51
C ASP A 5 3.44 38.70 -0.70
N GLY A 6 2.98 38.13 -1.82
CA GLY A 6 3.25 36.74 -2.19
C GLY A 6 2.44 35.70 -1.42
N ILE A 7 1.37 36.09 -0.72
CA ILE A 7 0.50 35.19 0.01
C ILE A 7 -0.49 34.54 -0.98
N LEU A 8 -0.62 33.21 -0.92
CA LEU A 8 -1.62 32.50 -1.72
C LEU A 8 -2.99 32.71 -1.07
N VAL A 9 -3.73 33.71 -1.55
CA VAL A 9 -5.12 33.89 -1.15
C VAL A 9 -5.96 32.86 -1.91
N ASP A 10 -6.57 31.93 -1.17
CA ASP A 10 -7.63 31.06 -1.66
C ASP A 10 -8.79 31.97 -2.11
N VAL A 11 -8.91 32.16 -3.42
CA VAL A 11 -10.07 32.84 -3.99
C VAL A 11 -11.19 31.82 -3.94
N ASP A 12 -12.13 32.02 -3.02
CA ASP A 12 -13.30 31.15 -2.88
C ASP A 12 -13.97 30.96 -4.24
N ASP A 13 -14.38 29.72 -4.51
CA ASP A 13 -14.96 29.24 -5.77
C ASP A 13 -16.20 30.07 -6.21
N VAL A 14 -16.77 30.84 -5.26
CA VAL A 14 -17.90 31.76 -5.42
C VAL A 14 -17.48 33.07 -6.12
N ASP A 15 -16.38 33.69 -5.71
CA ASP A 15 -15.93 34.97 -6.28
C ASP A 15 -15.46 34.80 -7.73
N PHE A 16 -14.88 33.64 -8.03
CA PHE A 16 -14.45 33.30 -9.39
C PHE A 16 -15.64 33.04 -10.33
N LYS A 17 -16.65 32.30 -9.89
CA LYS A 17 -17.89 32.09 -10.66
C LYS A 17 -18.63 33.40 -10.89
N LEU A 18 -18.60 34.33 -9.93
CA LEU A 18 -19.21 35.64 -10.05
C LEU A 18 -18.47 36.52 -11.08
N ALA A 19 -17.13 36.53 -11.05
CA ALA A 19 -16.30 37.22 -12.03
C ALA A 19 -16.49 36.66 -13.45
N PHE A 20 -16.53 35.34 -13.60
CA PHE A 20 -16.80 34.69 -14.90
C PHE A 20 -18.20 35.04 -15.43
N LYS A 21 -19.21 35.03 -14.57
CA LYS A 21 -20.60 35.38 -14.94
C LYS A 21 -20.72 36.86 -15.32
N ALA A 22 -20.04 37.76 -14.62
CA ALA A 22 -19.99 39.19 -14.94
C ALA A 22 -19.29 39.45 -16.29
N ALA A 23 -18.18 38.77 -16.56
CA ALA A 23 -17.49 38.84 -17.85
C ALA A 23 -18.39 38.34 -19.00
N LEU A 24 -19.14 37.25 -18.78
CA LEU A 24 -20.05 36.69 -19.77
C LEU A 24 -21.21 37.65 -20.09
N ILE A 25 -21.78 38.31 -19.08
CA ILE A 25 -22.84 39.33 -19.24
C ILE A 25 -22.32 40.56 -19.99
N PHE A 26 -21.15 41.09 -19.61
CA PHE A 26 -20.53 42.23 -20.28
C PHE A 26 -20.26 41.94 -21.77
N LYS A 27 -19.77 40.73 -22.07
CA LYS A 27 -19.46 40.33 -23.44
C LYS A 27 -20.71 40.01 -24.27
N LEU A 28 -21.79 39.49 -23.68
CA LEU A 28 -23.09 39.34 -24.36
C LEU A 28 -23.70 40.71 -24.74
N GLY A 29 -23.47 41.75 -23.93
CA GLY A 29 -23.84 43.12 -24.26
C GLY A 29 -23.20 43.65 -25.55
N GLN A 30 -22.00 43.18 -25.91
CA GLN A 30 -21.31 43.59 -27.13
C GLN A 30 -21.87 42.95 -28.41
N ARG A 31 -22.75 41.94 -28.32
CA ARG A 31 -23.40 41.30 -29.50
C ARG A 31 -24.68 42.02 -29.97
N GLN A 32 -25.20 42.98 -29.21
CA GLN A 32 -26.36 43.81 -29.57
C GLN A 32 -26.24 44.54 -30.93
N PRO A 33 -25.08 45.10 -31.33
CA PRO A 33 -24.92 45.77 -32.63
C PRO A 33 -25.06 44.82 -33.82
N LEU A 34 -24.60 43.57 -33.67
CA LEU A 34 -24.64 42.55 -34.71
C LEU A 34 -26.08 42.08 -34.98
N LEU A 35 -26.86 41.88 -33.91
CA LEU A 35 -28.30 41.62 -34.01
C LEU A 35 -29.05 42.80 -34.66
N SER A 36 -28.72 44.04 -34.28
CA SER A 36 -29.31 45.24 -34.90
C SER A 36 -28.97 45.36 -36.41
N ALA A 37 -27.74 45.03 -36.81
CA ALA A 37 -27.32 45.03 -38.21
C ALA A 37 -28.02 43.95 -39.03
N MET A 38 -28.21 42.74 -38.47
CA MET A 38 -28.95 41.65 -39.12
C MET A 38 -30.42 42.01 -39.38
N VAL A 39 -31.09 42.66 -38.42
CA VAL A 39 -32.48 43.12 -38.58
C VAL A 39 -32.57 44.17 -39.70
N LYS A 40 -31.66 45.15 -39.71
CA LYS A 40 -31.60 46.18 -40.78
C LYS A 40 -31.38 45.58 -42.17
N GLU A 41 -30.56 44.54 -42.30
CA GLU A 41 -30.35 43.85 -43.58
C GLU A 41 -31.63 43.15 -44.07
N THR A 42 -32.37 42.50 -43.17
CA THR A 42 -33.64 41.84 -43.51
C THR A 42 -34.72 42.83 -43.92
N ASP A 43 -34.81 43.98 -43.25
CA ASP A 43 -35.76 45.03 -43.59
C ASP A 43 -35.41 45.71 -44.93
N LEU A 44 -34.12 45.93 -45.19
CA LEU A 44 -33.65 46.45 -46.49
C LEU A 44 -33.96 45.47 -47.63
N LYS A 45 -33.75 44.16 -47.44
CA LYS A 45 -34.10 43.13 -48.44
C LYS A 45 -35.60 43.11 -48.73
N ARG A 46 -36.44 43.25 -47.71
CA ARG A 46 -37.90 43.38 -47.87
C ARG A 46 -38.28 44.66 -48.60
N SER A 47 -37.66 45.79 -48.27
CA SER A 47 -37.89 47.08 -48.94
C SER A 47 -37.50 47.05 -50.41
N ILE A 48 -36.35 46.47 -50.75
CA ILE A 48 -35.91 46.28 -52.15
C ILE A 48 -36.89 45.36 -52.90
N SER A 49 -37.32 44.25 -52.29
CA SER A 49 -38.27 43.33 -52.91
C SER A 49 -39.67 43.92 -53.07
N ALA A 50 -40.09 44.84 -52.20
CA ALA A 50 -41.36 45.56 -52.31
C ALA A 50 -41.27 46.65 -53.39
N ALA A 51 -40.18 47.42 -53.41
CA ALA A 51 -39.92 48.44 -54.43
C ALA A 51 -39.86 47.84 -55.84
N SER A 52 -39.21 46.69 -56.04
CA SER A 52 -39.16 46.01 -57.35
C SER A 52 -40.52 45.56 -57.91
N ARG A 53 -41.62 45.62 -57.13
CA ARG A 53 -42.98 45.23 -57.58
C ARG A 53 -43.86 46.41 -58.01
N GLN A 54 -43.45 47.65 -57.77
CA GLN A 54 -44.22 48.85 -58.12
C GLN A 54 -43.36 49.82 -58.96
N LEU A 55 -43.60 49.84 -60.27
CA LEU A 55 -43.27 50.91 -61.24
C LEU A 55 -41.79 51.17 -61.60
N ASP A 56 -41.62 51.78 -62.78
CA ASP A 56 -40.38 52.22 -63.43
C ASP A 56 -39.55 53.12 -62.50
N PHE A 57 -38.59 52.54 -61.79
CA PHE A 57 -37.64 53.29 -60.97
C PHE A 57 -36.57 53.96 -61.83
N ASP A 58 -36.20 55.20 -61.46
CA ASP A 58 -35.00 55.86 -61.97
C ASP A 58 -33.78 54.95 -61.73
N GLU A 59 -33.09 54.60 -62.82
CA GLU A 59 -31.97 53.65 -62.81
C GLU A 59 -30.85 54.06 -61.82
N ASP A 60 -30.75 55.34 -61.53
CA ASP A 60 -29.79 55.93 -60.59
C ASP A 60 -30.12 55.63 -59.11
N GLU A 61 -31.40 55.60 -58.71
CA GLU A 61 -31.80 55.19 -57.36
C GLU A 61 -31.49 53.71 -57.12
N LEU A 62 -31.72 52.87 -58.13
CA LEU A 62 -31.37 51.46 -58.10
C LEU A 62 -29.84 51.25 -57.99
N ARG A 63 -29.04 52.06 -58.69
CA ARG A 63 -27.57 52.04 -58.58
C ARG A 63 -27.11 52.46 -57.18
N LYS A 64 -27.71 53.50 -56.59
CA LYS A 64 -27.42 53.95 -55.22
C LYS A 64 -27.76 52.87 -54.18
N ALA A 65 -28.95 52.29 -54.26
CA ALA A 65 -29.38 51.21 -53.37
C ALA A 65 -28.48 49.96 -53.50
N LYS A 66 -28.06 49.59 -54.71
CA LYS A 66 -27.10 48.49 -54.94
C LYS A 66 -25.74 48.78 -54.31
N LYS A 67 -25.25 50.02 -54.37
CA LYS A 67 -24.00 50.44 -53.75
C LYS A 67 -24.09 50.38 -52.22
N GLU A 68 -25.18 50.89 -51.65
CA GLU A 68 -25.45 50.83 -50.20
C GLU A 68 -25.57 49.38 -49.71
N ALA A 69 -26.30 48.51 -50.44
CA ALA A 69 -26.38 47.09 -50.13
C ALA A 69 -25.03 46.37 -50.21
N LYS A 70 -24.16 46.76 -51.15
CA LYS A 70 -22.79 46.21 -51.26
C LYS A 70 -21.92 46.61 -50.07
N GLU A 71 -21.98 47.87 -49.63
CA GLU A 71 -21.25 48.33 -48.45
C GLU A 71 -21.78 47.69 -47.17
N LEU A 72 -23.10 47.54 -47.03
CA LEU A 72 -23.70 46.80 -45.90
C LEU A 72 -23.26 45.34 -45.86
N ARG A 73 -23.19 44.64 -47.01
CA ARG A 73 -22.67 43.27 -47.08
C ARG A 73 -21.20 43.18 -46.64
N LYS A 74 -20.36 44.12 -47.05
CA LYS A 74 -18.96 44.17 -46.59
C LYS A 74 -18.86 44.42 -45.08
N SER A 75 -19.69 45.31 -44.55
CA SER A 75 -19.76 45.58 -43.11
C SER A 75 -20.22 44.35 -42.34
N LEU A 76 -21.26 43.66 -42.82
CA LEU A 76 -21.78 42.43 -42.21
C LEU A 76 -20.73 41.32 -42.23
N GLU A 77 -20.02 41.14 -43.34
CA GLU A 77 -18.94 40.16 -43.47
C GLU A 77 -17.78 40.45 -42.50
N LYS A 78 -17.42 41.73 -42.32
CA LYS A 78 -16.42 42.14 -41.32
C LYS A 78 -16.86 41.82 -39.89
N GLU A 79 -18.13 42.06 -39.57
CA GLU A 79 -18.69 41.71 -38.25
C GLU A 79 -18.79 40.19 -38.04
N ARG A 80 -19.09 39.41 -39.09
CA ARG A 80 -19.04 37.94 -39.02
C ARG A 80 -17.64 37.43 -38.67
N ARG A 81 -16.60 37.93 -39.37
CA ARG A 81 -15.21 37.56 -39.06
C ARG A 81 -14.82 37.90 -37.62
N ARG A 82 -15.22 39.08 -37.14
CA ARG A 82 -15.01 39.46 -35.72
C ARG A 82 -15.71 38.52 -34.75
N ALA A 83 -16.89 38.01 -35.11
CA ALA A 83 -17.62 37.04 -34.29
C ALA A 83 -16.95 35.67 -34.29
N ASP A 84 -16.39 35.24 -35.43
CA ASP A 84 -15.62 33.99 -35.55
C ASP A 84 -14.31 34.07 -34.75
N ASP A 85 -13.52 35.14 -34.92
CA ASP A 85 -12.30 35.41 -34.16
C ASP A 85 -12.59 35.37 -32.64
N PHE A 86 -13.72 35.94 -32.23
CA PHE A 86 -14.17 35.94 -30.85
C PHE A 86 -14.59 34.55 -30.33
N GLU A 87 -15.19 33.71 -31.16
CA GLU A 87 -15.52 32.33 -30.80
C GLU A 87 -14.25 31.50 -30.58
N ASP A 88 -13.22 31.72 -31.41
CA ASP A 88 -11.93 31.07 -31.26
C ASP A 88 -11.20 31.52 -29.99
N GLU A 89 -11.22 32.82 -29.65
CA GLU A 89 -10.71 33.32 -28.36
C GLU A 89 -11.42 32.69 -27.14
N LEU A 90 -12.74 32.46 -27.24
CA LEU A 90 -13.50 31.78 -26.19
C LEU A 90 -13.11 30.31 -26.07
N LYS A 91 -12.89 29.61 -27.19
CA LYS A 91 -12.39 28.23 -27.20
C LYS A 91 -10.99 28.14 -26.58
N ASP A 92 -10.10 29.07 -26.92
CA ASP A 92 -8.76 29.15 -26.31
C ASP A 92 -8.81 29.40 -24.81
N SER A 93 -9.65 30.34 -24.38
CA SER A 93 -9.85 30.61 -22.95
C SER A 93 -10.40 29.38 -22.24
N GLY A 94 -11.36 28.67 -22.83
CA GLY A 94 -11.91 27.42 -22.32
C GLY A 94 -10.87 26.31 -22.19
N ARG A 95 -9.98 26.15 -23.19
CA ARG A 95 -8.84 25.22 -23.13
C ARG A 95 -7.91 25.56 -21.95
N LYS A 96 -7.53 26.82 -21.82
CA LYS A 96 -6.68 27.29 -20.71
C LYS A 96 -7.31 27.06 -19.33
N TYR A 97 -8.64 27.17 -19.23
CA TYR A 97 -9.36 26.83 -18.00
C TYR A 97 -9.34 25.34 -17.68
N ALA A 98 -9.48 24.47 -18.69
CA ALA A 98 -9.34 23.04 -18.51
C ALA A 98 -7.93 22.68 -18.03
N GLU A 99 -6.89 23.25 -18.65
CA GLU A 99 -5.49 23.06 -18.22
C GLU A 99 -5.26 23.50 -16.77
N LEU A 100 -5.82 24.65 -16.36
CA LEU A 100 -5.73 25.12 -14.97
C LEU A 100 -6.47 24.21 -13.99
N ARG A 101 -7.61 23.66 -14.40
CA ARG A 101 -8.37 22.69 -13.60
C ARG A 101 -7.58 21.40 -13.41
N ASP A 102 -7.04 20.85 -14.48
CA ASP A 102 -6.23 19.63 -14.44
C ASP A 102 -4.95 19.85 -13.62
N SER A 103 -4.34 21.03 -13.74
CA SER A 103 -3.20 21.43 -12.90
C SER A 103 -3.59 21.53 -11.42
N LYS A 104 -4.75 22.10 -11.08
CA LYS A 104 -5.24 22.16 -9.69
C LYS A 104 -5.49 20.76 -9.13
N GLU A 105 -6.10 19.88 -9.91
CA GLU A 105 -6.36 18.49 -9.52
C GLU A 105 -5.05 17.74 -9.27
N MET A 106 -4.06 17.90 -10.15
CA MET A 106 -2.70 17.37 -9.96
C MET A 106 -2.05 17.88 -8.66
N TYR A 107 -2.18 19.17 -8.34
CA TYR A 107 -1.67 19.71 -7.07
C TYR A 107 -2.40 19.17 -5.84
N CYS A 108 -3.70 18.90 -5.95
CA CYS A 108 -4.46 18.25 -4.89
C CYS A 108 -3.98 16.81 -4.67
N GLU A 109 -3.80 16.03 -5.74
CA GLU A 109 -3.21 14.67 -5.69
C GLU A 109 -1.83 14.69 -5.04
N GLU A 110 -0.93 15.58 -5.49
CA GLU A 110 0.42 15.70 -4.95
C GLU A 110 0.41 16.07 -3.45
N ARG A 111 -0.53 16.92 -3.03
CA ARG A 111 -0.71 17.29 -1.62
C ARG A 111 -1.20 16.12 -0.77
N GLU A 112 -2.08 15.28 -1.30
CA GLU A 112 -2.53 14.07 -0.61
C GLU A 112 -1.41 13.03 -0.50
N ASP A 113 -0.64 12.82 -1.57
CA ASP A 113 0.53 11.93 -1.55
C ASP A 113 1.58 12.40 -0.53
N LEU A 114 1.81 13.72 -0.42
CA LEU A 114 2.71 14.28 0.59
C LEU A 114 2.20 14.06 2.02
N ARG A 115 0.88 14.16 2.24
CA ARG A 115 0.27 13.85 3.54
C ARG A 115 0.44 12.37 3.89
N GLU A 116 0.17 11.48 2.93
CA GLU A 116 0.32 10.03 3.10
C GLU A 116 1.78 9.67 3.45
N ARG A 117 2.77 10.28 2.76
CA ARG A 117 4.19 10.12 3.10
C ARG A 117 4.53 10.63 4.51
N LEU A 118 4.00 11.78 4.89
CA LEU A 118 4.25 12.35 6.22
C LEU A 118 3.67 11.46 7.32
N ASP A 119 2.49 10.88 7.11
CA ASP A 119 1.86 9.95 8.06
C ASP A 119 2.70 8.67 8.24
N ILE A 120 3.27 8.14 7.15
CA ILE A 120 4.20 7.01 7.20
C ILE A 120 5.47 7.37 8.00
N GLU A 121 6.08 8.53 7.75
CA GLU A 121 7.26 9.00 8.50
C GLU A 121 6.94 9.20 9.99
N ILE A 122 5.76 9.73 10.32
CA ILE A 122 5.30 9.88 11.71
C ILE A 122 5.13 8.51 12.37
N LYS A 123 4.56 7.52 11.66
CA LYS A 123 4.39 6.16 12.18
C LYS A 123 5.74 5.51 12.48
N GLN A 124 6.68 5.56 11.53
CA GLN A 124 8.05 5.05 11.71
C GLN A 124 8.77 5.74 12.88
N CYS A 125 8.59 7.06 13.03
CA CYS A 125 9.16 7.79 14.16
C CYS A 125 8.60 7.29 15.52
N ARG A 126 7.30 6.97 15.59
CA ARG A 126 6.68 6.40 16.80
C ARG A 126 7.23 5.02 17.14
N GLU A 127 7.34 4.14 16.15
CA GLU A 127 7.90 2.79 16.32
C GLU A 127 9.36 2.86 16.81
N ASN A 128 10.18 3.72 16.20
CA ASN A 128 11.56 3.94 16.63
C ASN A 128 11.65 4.48 18.07
N MET A 129 10.76 5.39 18.46
CA MET A 129 10.68 5.91 19.83
C MET A 129 10.26 4.82 20.83
N GLN A 130 9.38 3.89 20.44
CA GLN A 130 8.98 2.77 21.28
C GLN A 130 10.13 1.77 21.46
N ALA A 131 10.80 1.38 20.38
CA ALA A 131 11.96 0.51 20.43
C ALA A 131 13.07 1.10 21.33
N LEU A 132 13.32 2.41 21.23
CA LEU A 132 14.26 3.11 22.10
C LEU A 132 13.86 2.98 23.58
N ARG A 133 12.57 3.20 23.93
CA ARG A 133 12.07 3.05 25.31
C ARG A 133 12.25 1.64 25.85
N GLU A 134 12.02 0.61 25.02
CA GLU A 134 12.24 -0.78 25.41
C GLU A 134 13.72 -1.09 25.66
N THR A 135 14.62 -0.56 24.83
CA THR A 135 16.06 -0.70 25.06
C THR A 135 16.52 0.00 26.34
N GLU A 136 15.99 1.19 26.64
CA GLU A 136 16.25 1.90 27.89
C GLU A 136 15.71 1.14 29.10
N ALA A 137 14.52 0.53 28.99
CA ALA A 137 13.94 -0.28 30.06
C ALA A 137 14.80 -1.53 30.34
N LYS A 138 15.25 -2.25 29.30
CA LYS A 138 16.17 -3.39 29.43
C LYS A 138 17.50 -2.98 30.06
N LYS A 139 18.05 -1.83 29.66
CA LYS A 139 19.27 -1.28 30.26
C LYS A 139 19.08 -0.99 31.75
N ARG A 140 17.97 -0.38 32.16
CA ARG A 140 17.67 -0.11 33.58
C ARG A 140 17.51 -1.40 34.39
N ALA A 141 16.88 -2.43 33.83
CA ALA A 141 16.76 -3.73 34.48
C ALA A 141 18.14 -4.38 34.71
N ALA A 142 19.02 -4.36 33.70
CA ALA A 142 20.38 -4.86 33.82
C ALA A 142 21.23 -4.06 34.83
N GLU A 143 21.05 -2.73 34.90
CA GLU A 143 21.71 -1.89 35.90
C GLU A 143 21.24 -2.21 37.34
N GLN A 144 19.94 -2.55 37.51
CA GLN A 144 19.40 -3.00 38.79
C GLN A 144 19.97 -4.36 39.21
N GLU A 145 20.00 -5.34 38.32
CA GLU A 145 20.59 -6.66 38.58
C GLU A 145 22.08 -6.56 38.95
N LEU A 146 22.84 -5.72 38.23
CA LEU A 146 24.24 -5.46 38.56
C LEU A 146 24.40 -4.79 39.94
N ALA A 147 23.47 -3.92 40.34
CA ALA A 147 23.47 -3.29 41.65
C ALA A 147 23.20 -4.31 42.77
N GLU A 148 22.28 -5.26 42.54
CA GLU A 148 21.98 -6.37 43.45
C GLU A 148 23.19 -7.29 43.62
N LEU A 149 23.82 -7.73 42.52
CA LEU A 149 25.04 -8.54 42.55
C LEU A 149 26.19 -7.84 43.29
N ARG A 150 26.34 -6.52 43.10
CA ARG A 150 27.34 -5.73 43.84
C ARG A 150 27.03 -5.68 45.35
N ALA A 151 25.76 -5.59 45.73
CA ALA A 151 25.35 -5.62 47.13
C ALA A 151 25.63 -6.99 47.76
N GLU A 152 25.32 -8.08 47.06
CA GLU A 152 25.63 -9.46 47.49
C GLU A 152 27.14 -9.69 47.65
N HIS A 153 27.92 -9.30 46.64
CA HIS A 153 29.38 -9.40 46.68
C HIS A 153 29.97 -8.60 47.87
N SER A 154 29.46 -7.39 48.13
CA SER A 154 29.84 -6.59 49.30
C SER A 154 29.52 -7.32 50.62
N ALA A 155 28.37 -7.99 50.71
CA ALA A 155 27.98 -8.75 51.89
C ALA A 155 28.89 -9.97 52.12
N VAL A 156 29.31 -10.66 51.04
CA VAL A 156 30.27 -11.78 51.11
C VAL A 156 31.64 -11.28 51.58
N LEU A 157 32.14 -10.17 51.03
CA LEU A 157 33.42 -9.59 51.46
C LEU A 157 33.42 -9.22 52.96
N LYS A 158 32.32 -8.65 53.48
CA LYS A 158 32.18 -8.37 54.92
C LYS A 158 32.21 -9.63 55.78
N LYS A 159 31.62 -10.74 55.30
CA LYS A 159 31.67 -12.04 56.00
C LYS A 159 33.11 -12.57 56.04
N LEU A 160 33.82 -12.52 54.91
CA LEU A 160 35.22 -12.94 54.81
C LEU A 160 36.14 -12.13 55.72
N ASP A 161 35.98 -10.80 55.74
CA ASP A 161 36.74 -9.90 56.62
C ASP A 161 36.55 -10.26 58.10
N LYS A 162 35.31 -10.56 58.51
CA LYS A 162 35.00 -11.02 59.87
C LYS A 162 35.67 -12.37 60.20
N ILE A 163 35.69 -13.31 59.24
CA ILE A 163 36.38 -14.60 59.40
C ILE A 163 37.89 -14.38 59.54
N MET A 164 38.49 -13.55 58.68
CA MET A 164 39.92 -13.22 58.76
C MET A 164 40.29 -12.55 60.08
N THR A 165 39.47 -11.63 60.58
CA THR A 165 39.68 -10.99 61.88
C THR A 165 39.72 -12.02 63.02
N VAL A 166 38.83 -13.01 63.00
CA VAL A 166 38.80 -14.10 63.99
C VAL A 166 40.02 -15.03 63.85
N LEU A 167 40.44 -15.32 62.62
CA LEU A 167 41.58 -16.22 62.36
C LEU A 167 42.92 -15.59 62.70
N ILE A 168 43.08 -14.29 62.43
CA ILE A 168 44.33 -13.57 62.71
C ILE A 168 44.49 -13.38 64.23
N GLY A 169 43.38 -13.27 64.97
CA GLY A 169 43.37 -13.20 66.43
C GLY A 169 44.02 -11.91 66.95
N ASP A 170 43.43 -11.32 67.99
CA ASP A 170 44.12 -10.27 68.73
C ASP A 170 45.44 -10.86 69.26
N GLY A 171 46.55 -10.42 68.68
CA GLY A 171 47.88 -10.97 68.84
C GLY A 171 48.49 -10.73 70.21
N ASP A 172 47.79 -11.10 71.29
CA ASP A 172 48.36 -11.24 72.61
C ASP A 172 48.86 -12.67 72.80
N GLY A 173 50.03 -12.92 72.21
CA GLY A 173 51.19 -13.53 72.88
C GLY A 173 51.17 -14.98 73.37
N ASP A 174 50.03 -15.66 73.51
CA ASP A 174 50.00 -17.03 74.06
C ASP A 174 49.57 -18.08 73.04
N ARG A 175 50.49 -19.02 72.80
CA ARG A 175 50.37 -20.14 71.84
C ARG A 175 48.99 -20.81 71.93
N PRO A 176 48.20 -20.89 70.84
CA PRO A 176 46.92 -21.56 70.87
C PRO A 176 47.13 -23.07 70.96
N SER A 177 46.67 -23.66 72.07
CA SER A 177 46.59 -25.11 72.25
C SER A 177 45.65 -25.73 71.20
N GLU A 178 46.00 -26.92 70.71
CA GLU A 178 45.31 -27.71 69.66
C GLU A 178 43.78 -27.85 69.84
N VAL A 179 43.26 -27.55 71.02
CA VAL A 179 41.84 -27.67 71.39
C VAL A 179 40.94 -26.63 70.70
N LYS A 180 41.47 -25.53 70.16
CA LYS A 180 40.65 -24.52 69.46
C LYS A 180 40.37 -24.84 67.98
N ALA A 181 41.22 -25.63 67.33
CA ALA A 181 41.04 -26.00 65.92
C ALA A 181 39.85 -26.96 65.71
N THR A 182 39.66 -27.91 66.63
CA THR A 182 38.56 -28.89 66.57
C THR A 182 37.18 -28.26 66.80
N LYS A 183 37.07 -27.26 67.69
CA LYS A 183 35.80 -26.52 67.91
C LYS A 183 35.38 -25.64 66.74
N LEU A 184 36.32 -25.20 65.90
CA LEU A 184 36.01 -24.43 64.70
C LEU A 184 35.47 -25.34 63.58
N GLN A 185 36.00 -26.56 63.49
CA GLN A 185 35.55 -27.59 62.54
C GLN A 185 34.12 -28.08 62.85
N GLU A 186 33.77 -28.27 64.13
CA GLU A 186 32.40 -28.61 64.55
C GLU A 186 31.38 -27.50 64.24
N ARG A 187 31.78 -26.22 64.31
CA ARG A 187 30.89 -25.09 63.97
C ARG A 187 30.65 -24.93 62.48
N PHE A 188 31.56 -25.38 61.63
CA PHE A 188 31.35 -25.39 60.18
C PHE A 188 30.39 -26.51 59.75
N GLN A 189 30.43 -27.68 60.39
CA GLN A 189 29.51 -28.80 60.11
C GLN A 189 28.08 -28.61 60.62
N GLN A 190 27.83 -27.65 61.52
CA GLN A 190 26.47 -27.34 61.98
C GLN A 190 25.73 -26.30 61.11
N ASN A 191 26.39 -25.70 60.12
CA ASN A 191 25.80 -24.70 59.22
C ASN A 191 25.45 -25.26 57.82
N ASP A 192 25.33 -26.59 57.68
CA ASP A 192 25.03 -27.30 56.42
C ASP A 192 23.58 -27.11 55.89
N ASP A 193 22.77 -26.23 56.49
CA ASP A 193 21.38 -25.97 56.04
C ASP A 193 21.25 -25.07 54.79
N ALA A 194 22.36 -24.67 54.17
CA ALA A 194 22.35 -24.04 52.86
C ALA A 194 23.25 -24.82 51.90
N THR A 195 22.81 -26.02 51.55
CA THR A 195 23.31 -26.73 50.37
C THR A 195 23.08 -25.86 49.14
N LEU A 196 24.13 -25.13 48.75
CA LEU A 196 24.32 -24.58 47.42
C LEU A 196 24.37 -25.76 46.44
N ASN A 197 23.20 -26.22 46.02
CA ASN A 197 23.02 -27.10 44.87
C ASN A 197 23.36 -26.30 43.61
N VAL A 198 24.66 -26.11 43.35
CA VAL A 198 25.16 -25.77 42.02
C VAL A 198 25.11 -27.06 41.22
N ARG A 199 23.92 -27.38 40.73
CA ARG A 199 23.72 -28.43 39.73
C ARG A 199 24.24 -27.87 38.41
N ALA A 200 25.51 -28.13 38.12
CA ALA A 200 26.06 -27.96 36.78
C ALA A 200 25.40 -29.00 35.87
N GLU A 201 24.34 -28.61 35.18
CA GLU A 201 23.82 -29.35 34.04
C GLU A 201 24.82 -29.14 32.89
N LEU A 202 25.76 -30.09 32.80
CA LEU A 202 26.55 -30.31 31.60
C LEU A 202 25.66 -31.09 30.63
N ASP A 203 24.97 -30.36 29.76
CA ASP A 203 24.41 -30.94 28.53
C ASP A 203 25.58 -31.36 27.64
N ASN A 204 25.84 -32.66 27.68
CA ASN A 204 26.83 -33.36 26.89
C ASN A 204 26.19 -33.76 25.55
N ASP A 205 25.91 -32.77 24.71
CA ASP A 205 25.57 -33.01 23.31
C ASP A 205 26.86 -33.13 22.51
N GLY A 206 27.25 -34.38 22.28
CA GLY A 206 28.34 -34.74 21.40
C GLY A 206 28.08 -34.29 19.97
N SER A 207 28.54 -33.08 19.63
CA SER A 207 28.74 -32.64 18.26
C SER A 207 30.02 -31.81 18.17
N SER A 208 31.08 -32.50 17.76
CA SER A 208 32.30 -32.04 17.06
C SER A 208 32.66 -30.54 17.09
N PRO A 209 33.82 -30.13 17.64
CA PRO A 209 34.40 -28.84 17.31
C PRO A 209 35.28 -28.97 16.06
N ALA A 210 34.76 -28.52 14.93
CA ALA A 210 35.60 -28.09 13.82
C ALA A 210 36.43 -26.88 14.28
N SER A 211 37.74 -27.02 14.17
CA SER A 211 38.76 -26.00 14.40
C SER A 211 38.46 -24.71 13.64
N ALA A 212 38.04 -23.66 14.35
CA ALA A 212 38.01 -22.28 13.86
C ALA A 212 39.38 -21.64 14.11
N ILE A 213 40.22 -21.67 13.08
CA ILE A 213 41.45 -20.88 13.00
C ILE A 213 41.02 -19.42 12.74
N MET A 214 41.15 -18.56 13.75
CA MET A 214 41.08 -17.11 13.54
C MET A 214 42.39 -16.64 12.89
N VAL A 215 42.33 -16.37 11.58
CA VAL A 215 43.37 -15.62 10.87
C VAL A 215 43.00 -14.14 10.96
N PHE A 216 43.78 -13.38 11.74
CA PHE A 216 43.83 -11.93 11.61
C PHE A 216 44.73 -11.61 10.41
N GLY A 217 44.11 -11.25 9.29
CA GLY A 217 44.78 -10.74 8.09
C GLY A 217 44.58 -9.24 8.01
N ASP A 218 45.64 -8.52 8.34
CA ASP A 218 45.80 -7.07 8.26
C ASP A 218 46.52 -6.78 6.94
N GLU A 219 45.82 -6.35 5.89
CA GLU A 219 46.45 -5.79 4.69
C GLU A 219 45.63 -4.60 4.16
N SER A 220 46.10 -3.43 4.56
CA SER A 220 46.04 -2.22 3.76
C SER A 220 46.71 -2.45 2.41
N GLU A 221 46.06 -2.07 1.30
CA GLU A 221 46.72 -1.27 0.28
C GLU A 221 45.76 -0.69 -0.76
N SER A 222 46.17 0.50 -1.18
CA SER A 222 45.61 1.45 -2.13
C SER A 222 45.27 0.89 -3.51
N CYS A 223 44.27 1.49 -4.17
CA CYS A 223 44.38 1.90 -5.58
C CYS A 223 43.32 2.97 -5.92
N LEU A 224 43.80 4.21 -6.07
CA LEU A 224 43.14 5.31 -6.77
C LEU A 224 43.06 4.99 -8.26
N ALA A 225 41.86 4.96 -8.86
CA ALA A 225 41.67 5.29 -10.28
C ALA A 225 40.18 5.43 -10.66
N GLY A 226 39.74 6.68 -10.87
CA GLY A 226 38.87 7.05 -12.00
C GLY A 226 37.45 6.51 -12.06
N SER A 227 36.59 6.86 -11.12
CA SER A 227 35.15 6.72 -11.29
C SER A 227 34.55 7.96 -11.97
N PHE A 228 34.17 7.83 -13.24
CA PHE A 228 33.12 8.67 -13.83
C PHE A 228 31.90 8.58 -12.93
N ALA A 229 31.47 9.71 -12.36
CA ALA A 229 30.24 9.80 -11.61
C ALA A 229 29.06 9.54 -12.55
N LYS A 230 28.68 8.26 -12.73
CA LYS A 230 27.30 7.91 -13.01
C LYS A 230 26.50 8.45 -11.84
N ILE A 231 25.87 9.61 -12.03
CA ILE A 231 24.80 10.09 -11.17
C ILE A 231 23.67 9.08 -11.33
N SER A 232 23.78 7.97 -10.59
CA SER A 232 22.70 7.04 -10.35
C SER A 232 21.72 7.82 -9.50
N LEU A 233 20.76 8.45 -10.16
CA LEU A 233 19.49 8.85 -9.56
C LEU A 233 18.84 7.55 -9.07
N LYS A 234 19.27 7.07 -7.90
CA LYS A 234 18.49 6.14 -7.10
C LYS A 234 17.24 6.93 -6.74
N SER A 235 16.19 6.76 -7.57
CA SER A 235 14.85 7.17 -7.19
C SER A 235 14.63 6.59 -5.80
N ARG A 236 14.34 7.48 -4.83
CA ARG A 236 13.91 7.06 -3.49
C ARG A 236 12.57 6.39 -3.67
N THR A 237 12.60 5.10 -3.98
CA THR A 237 11.43 4.24 -4.00
C THR A 237 10.93 4.15 -2.57
N ALA A 238 9.66 4.47 -2.35
CA ALA A 238 9.04 4.21 -1.05
C ALA A 238 9.28 2.71 -0.74
N PRO A 239 9.87 2.37 0.43
CA PRO A 239 10.04 0.98 0.79
C PRO A 239 8.65 0.34 0.78
N LEU A 240 8.52 -0.78 0.07
CA LEU A 240 7.33 -1.61 0.20
C LEU A 240 7.16 -1.94 1.69
N PRO A 241 5.92 -2.01 2.21
CA PRO A 241 5.69 -2.46 3.56
C PRO A 241 6.45 -3.78 3.74
N SER A 242 7.40 -3.80 4.69
CA SER A 242 8.18 -4.99 4.97
C SER A 242 7.22 -6.09 5.40
N GLU A 243 7.33 -7.27 4.79
CA GLU A 243 6.44 -8.40 5.05
C GLU A 243 6.47 -8.86 6.52
N ASP A 244 7.46 -8.41 7.30
CA ASP A 244 7.74 -8.86 8.68
C ASP A 244 7.16 -7.92 9.78
N GLY A 245 6.27 -6.98 9.43
CA GLY A 245 5.71 -5.99 10.36
C GLY A 245 4.42 -6.43 11.07
N ASP A 246 4.49 -7.39 11.98
CA ASP A 246 3.34 -7.99 12.71
C ASP A 246 2.58 -7.07 13.69
N SER A 247 2.83 -5.75 13.71
CA SER A 247 2.53 -4.97 14.93
C SER A 247 1.11 -4.42 15.10
N GLU A 248 0.31 -4.15 14.07
CA GLU A 248 -1.06 -3.59 14.27
C GLU A 248 -2.09 -3.90 13.17
N GLU A 249 -1.78 -4.80 12.23
CA GLU A 249 -2.65 -5.02 11.05
C GLU A 249 -3.87 -5.93 11.32
N GLU A 250 -4.02 -6.44 12.55
CA GLU A 250 -4.90 -7.56 12.90
C GLU A 250 -6.40 -7.25 12.69
N ASP A 251 -6.86 -6.02 12.99
CA ASP A 251 -8.29 -5.69 12.99
C ASP A 251 -8.85 -5.06 11.70
N THR A 252 -8.01 -4.80 10.69
CA THR A 252 -8.50 -4.18 9.45
C THR A 252 -9.48 -5.11 8.71
N PRO A 253 -10.75 -4.71 8.46
CA PRO A 253 -11.72 -5.56 7.79
C PRO A 253 -11.30 -5.94 6.35
N PRO A 254 -11.55 -7.18 5.88
CA PRO A 254 -11.15 -7.60 4.53
C PRO A 254 -11.76 -6.75 3.40
N VAL A 255 -12.94 -6.18 3.62
CA VAL A 255 -13.60 -5.29 2.65
C VAL A 255 -12.77 -4.02 2.44
N PHE A 256 -12.24 -3.44 3.52
CA PHE A 256 -11.38 -2.26 3.45
C PHE A 256 -10.07 -2.56 2.73
N LEU A 257 -9.44 -3.71 3.01
CA LEU A 257 -8.23 -4.15 2.31
C LEU A 257 -8.47 -4.31 0.80
N ARG A 258 -9.62 -4.86 0.39
CA ARG A 258 -10.00 -4.92 -1.03
C ARG A 258 -10.20 -3.55 -1.65
N GLU A 259 -10.81 -2.62 -0.92
CA GLU A 259 -10.96 -1.24 -1.39
C GLU A 259 -9.59 -0.56 -1.60
N MET A 260 -8.66 -0.74 -0.66
CA MET A 260 -7.28 -0.26 -0.80
C MET A 260 -6.59 -0.88 -2.02
N ALA A 261 -6.74 -2.19 -2.23
CA ALA A 261 -6.20 -2.87 -3.40
C ALA A 261 -6.75 -2.27 -4.71
N HIS A 262 -8.06 -1.98 -4.76
CA HIS A 262 -8.69 -1.33 -5.92
C HIS A 262 -8.14 0.08 -6.16
N ARG A 263 -7.99 0.90 -5.12
CA ARG A 263 -7.42 2.26 -5.25
C ARG A 263 -5.99 2.22 -5.78
N HIS A 264 -5.15 1.32 -5.26
CA HIS A 264 -3.79 1.17 -5.75
C HIS A 264 -3.74 0.65 -7.19
N LYS A 265 -4.66 -0.25 -7.57
CA LYS A 265 -4.77 -0.71 -8.96
C LYS A 265 -5.15 0.44 -9.89
N GLU A 266 -6.12 1.27 -9.52
CA GLU A 266 -6.52 2.45 -10.30
C GLU A 266 -5.37 3.45 -10.45
N ARG A 267 -4.64 3.74 -9.35
CA ARG A 267 -3.42 4.54 -9.40
C ARG A 267 -2.40 3.94 -10.37
N SER A 268 -2.15 2.63 -10.29
CA SER A 268 -1.24 1.93 -11.22
C SER A 268 -1.67 2.09 -12.68
N GLU A 269 -2.96 1.97 -12.99
CA GLU A 269 -3.49 2.12 -14.35
C GLU A 269 -3.32 3.56 -14.86
N ASN A 270 -3.58 4.56 -14.02
CA ASN A 270 -3.37 5.97 -14.32
C ASN A 270 -1.89 6.26 -14.62
N PHE A 271 -0.95 5.75 -13.80
CA PHE A 271 0.48 5.90 -14.05
C PHE A 271 0.91 5.23 -15.37
N LEU A 272 0.35 4.08 -15.73
CA LEU A 272 0.61 3.44 -17.04
C LEU A 272 0.08 4.27 -18.20
N GLU A 273 -1.09 4.88 -18.06
CA GLU A 273 -1.64 5.77 -19.09
C GLU A 273 -0.79 7.04 -19.27
N ARG A 274 -0.35 7.65 -18.17
CA ARG A 274 0.60 8.77 -18.18
C ARG A 274 1.94 8.35 -18.80
N ALA A 275 2.43 7.15 -18.52
CA ALA A 275 3.65 6.61 -19.13
C ALA A 275 3.51 6.45 -20.66
N ARG A 276 2.41 5.86 -21.13
CA ARG A 276 2.10 5.73 -22.57
C ARG A 276 2.00 7.09 -23.25
N SER A 277 1.45 8.08 -22.53
CA SER A 277 1.35 9.45 -23.05
C SER A 277 2.73 10.09 -23.19
N ALA A 278 3.58 10.02 -22.17
CA ALA A 278 4.96 10.54 -22.22
C ALA A 278 5.78 9.91 -23.36
N GLU A 279 5.62 8.61 -23.59
CA GLU A 279 6.25 7.89 -24.69
C GLU A 279 5.79 8.42 -26.06
N LYS A 280 4.48 8.69 -26.24
CA LYS A 280 3.95 9.32 -27.46
C LYS A 280 4.50 10.73 -27.69
N TRP A 281 4.80 11.46 -26.62
CA TRP A 281 5.40 12.80 -26.68
C TRP A 281 6.93 12.80 -26.82
N GLY A 282 7.57 11.62 -26.87
CA GLY A 282 9.01 11.50 -27.05
C GLY A 282 9.84 11.78 -25.80
N ASP A 283 9.25 11.65 -24.60
CA ASP A 283 9.97 11.74 -23.33
C ASP A 283 10.12 10.33 -22.67
N PRO A 284 11.18 9.58 -23.02
CA PRO A 284 11.37 8.22 -22.51
C PRO A 284 11.74 8.19 -21.03
N VAL A 285 12.37 9.25 -20.50
CA VAL A 285 12.80 9.30 -19.09
C VAL A 285 11.59 9.47 -18.19
N ALA A 286 10.66 10.38 -18.54
CA ALA A 286 9.41 10.52 -17.83
C ALA A 286 8.56 9.24 -17.93
N ALA A 287 8.48 8.63 -19.12
CA ALA A 287 7.73 7.38 -19.32
C ALA A 287 8.24 6.26 -18.39
N GLU A 288 9.55 6.04 -18.32
CA GLU A 288 10.15 5.01 -17.48
C GLU A 288 9.92 5.24 -15.98
N ARG A 289 10.03 6.50 -15.53
CA ARG A 289 9.69 6.87 -14.15
C ARG A 289 8.24 6.52 -13.82
N ARG A 290 7.29 6.85 -14.68
CA ARG A 290 5.87 6.54 -14.47
C ARG A 290 5.60 5.03 -14.52
N ARG A 291 6.31 4.25 -15.36
CA ARG A 291 6.23 2.77 -15.35
C ARG A 291 6.70 2.18 -14.03
N THR A 292 7.82 2.68 -13.50
CA THR A 292 8.34 2.26 -12.20
C THR A 292 7.34 2.56 -11.07
N GLU A 293 6.74 3.76 -11.07
CA GLU A 293 5.69 4.14 -10.11
C GLU A 293 4.45 3.23 -10.26
N ALA A 294 4.00 2.95 -11.49
CA ALA A 294 2.91 2.01 -11.73
C ALA A 294 3.20 0.60 -11.19
N GLU A 295 4.42 0.07 -11.41
CA GLU A 295 4.81 -1.24 -10.91
C GLU A 295 4.76 -1.31 -9.38
N GLN A 296 5.17 -0.25 -8.69
CA GLN A 296 5.07 -0.16 -7.23
C GLN A 296 3.61 -0.23 -6.75
N TYR A 297 2.72 0.55 -7.37
CA TYR A 297 1.30 0.50 -7.03
C TYR A 297 0.64 -0.84 -7.37
N ALA A 298 1.07 -1.50 -8.46
CA ALA A 298 0.62 -2.85 -8.80
C ALA A 298 1.04 -3.86 -7.73
N LYS A 299 2.28 -3.78 -7.23
CA LYS A 299 2.77 -4.61 -6.12
C LYS A 299 1.98 -4.38 -4.83
N LEU A 300 1.69 -3.11 -4.48
CA LEU A 300 0.84 -2.78 -3.33
C LEU A 300 -0.59 -3.32 -3.49
N ALA A 301 -1.19 -3.18 -4.67
CA ALA A 301 -2.51 -3.73 -4.96
C ALA A 301 -2.55 -5.25 -4.77
N GLN A 302 -1.54 -5.96 -5.28
CA GLN A 302 -1.39 -7.41 -5.08
C GLN A 302 -1.21 -7.78 -3.61
N HIS A 303 -0.39 -7.03 -2.87
CA HIS A 303 -0.17 -7.22 -1.44
C HIS A 303 -1.49 -7.10 -0.65
N TYR A 304 -2.26 -6.03 -0.85
CA TYR A 304 -3.55 -5.87 -0.16
C TYR A 304 -4.60 -6.89 -0.58
N HIS A 305 -4.62 -7.32 -1.85
CA HIS A 305 -5.46 -8.44 -2.28
C HIS A 305 -5.09 -9.73 -1.53
N LYS A 306 -3.80 -10.06 -1.44
CA LYS A 306 -3.29 -11.22 -0.71
C LYS A 306 -3.65 -11.17 0.77
N LEU A 307 -3.48 -10.02 1.42
CA LEU A 307 -3.87 -9.82 2.83
C LEU A 307 -5.38 -10.01 3.01
N ALA A 308 -6.20 -9.42 2.15
CA ALA A 308 -7.65 -9.57 2.21
C ALA A 308 -8.08 -11.03 2.03
N ALA A 309 -7.50 -11.73 1.04
CA ALA A 309 -7.74 -13.14 0.77
C ALA A 309 -7.38 -14.00 1.97
N THR A 310 -6.20 -13.76 2.55
CA THR A 310 -5.69 -14.44 3.73
C THR A 310 -6.66 -14.28 4.91
N LYS A 311 -7.12 -13.07 5.21
CA LYS A 311 -8.09 -12.84 6.30
C LYS A 311 -9.43 -13.51 6.06
N VAL A 312 -9.97 -13.45 4.84
CA VAL A 312 -11.22 -14.15 4.50
C VAL A 312 -11.05 -15.66 4.66
N PHE A 313 -9.93 -16.21 4.19
CA PHE A 313 -9.61 -17.62 4.29
C PHE A 313 -9.52 -18.10 5.74
N HIS A 314 -8.77 -17.39 6.59
CA HIS A 314 -8.63 -17.70 8.01
C HIS A 314 -9.99 -17.68 8.73
N ARG A 315 -10.81 -16.65 8.44
CA ARG A 315 -12.16 -16.53 9.01
C ARG A 315 -13.06 -17.71 8.64
N ASN A 316 -12.95 -18.19 7.41
CA ASN A 316 -13.76 -19.30 6.90
C ASN A 316 -13.25 -20.67 7.36
N ASN A 317 -11.96 -20.79 7.70
CA ASN A 317 -11.30 -22.06 8.01
C ASN A 317 -10.54 -22.03 9.35
N PRO A 318 -11.18 -21.64 10.47
CA PRO A 318 -10.49 -21.53 11.76
C PRO A 318 -9.85 -22.86 12.23
N HIS A 319 -10.41 -24.00 11.80
CA HIS A 319 -9.89 -25.33 12.13
C HIS A 319 -8.53 -25.64 11.50
N LEU A 320 -8.17 -25.02 10.37
CA LEU A 320 -6.87 -25.25 9.73
C LEU A 320 -5.72 -24.59 10.48
N HIS A 321 -6.01 -23.55 11.27
CA HIS A 321 -5.00 -22.75 11.97
C HIS A 321 -4.75 -23.21 13.40
N ASN A 322 -5.75 -23.83 14.05
CA ASN A 322 -5.63 -24.28 15.44
C ASN A 322 -4.83 -25.58 15.61
N GLY A 323 -4.22 -26.11 14.54
CA GLY A 323 -3.51 -27.39 14.59
C GLY A 323 -4.44 -28.60 14.84
N ASP A 324 -5.75 -28.40 14.83
CA ASP A 324 -6.79 -29.42 15.01
C ASP A 324 -6.96 -30.28 13.75
N PHE A 325 -5.84 -30.68 13.15
CA PHE A 325 -5.83 -31.62 12.03
C PHE A 325 -6.24 -33.05 12.47
N VAL A 326 -6.43 -33.26 13.77
CA VAL A 326 -6.75 -34.55 14.36
C VAL A 326 -8.09 -34.42 15.05
N THR A 327 -9.16 -34.78 14.36
CA THR A 327 -10.47 -34.88 15.00
C THR A 327 -10.42 -35.95 16.07
N LYS A 328 -10.48 -35.51 17.33
CA LYS A 328 -10.80 -36.35 18.49
C LYS A 328 -12.08 -37.14 18.18
N GLY A 329 -11.92 -38.41 17.80
CA GLY A 329 -13.03 -39.36 17.61
C GLY A 329 -13.08 -40.08 16.27
N GLY A 330 -12.07 -40.91 15.96
CA GLY A 330 -12.17 -42.24 15.32
C GLY A 330 -12.81 -42.44 13.95
N ALA A 331 -13.60 -41.51 13.42
CA ALA A 331 -14.17 -41.57 12.09
C ALA A 331 -13.38 -40.61 11.20
N LYS A 332 -12.88 -41.11 10.05
CA LYS A 332 -12.28 -40.32 8.96
C LYS A 332 -13.26 -39.22 8.54
N ARG A 333 -13.27 -38.09 9.23
CA ARG A 333 -14.06 -36.92 8.84
C ARG A 333 -13.41 -36.39 7.58
N SER A 334 -14.20 -36.25 6.51
CA SER A 334 -13.75 -35.62 5.29
C SER A 334 -13.20 -34.23 5.61
N TYR A 335 -11.99 -33.97 5.15
CA TYR A 335 -11.45 -32.64 5.19
C TYR A 335 -12.26 -31.76 4.26
N HIS A 336 -12.52 -30.54 4.71
CA HIS A 336 -13.13 -29.55 3.85
C HIS A 336 -12.38 -28.24 3.97
N ILE A 337 -12.39 -27.52 2.86
CA ILE A 337 -11.83 -26.19 2.73
C ILE A 337 -12.92 -25.28 2.20
N ASP A 338 -13.09 -24.14 2.86
CA ASP A 338 -14.08 -23.15 2.50
C ASP A 338 -13.43 -21.93 1.86
N VAL A 339 -13.59 -21.84 0.53
CA VAL A 339 -13.04 -20.76 -0.31
C VAL A 339 -14.12 -19.76 -0.73
N HIS A 340 -15.29 -19.78 -0.09
CA HIS A 340 -16.34 -18.79 -0.38
C HIS A 340 -15.84 -17.35 -0.12
N HIS A 341 -16.33 -16.41 -0.92
CA HIS A 341 -15.93 -14.98 -0.93
C HIS A 341 -14.51 -14.66 -1.41
N LEU A 342 -13.67 -15.65 -1.72
CA LEU A 342 -12.39 -15.42 -2.39
C LEU A 342 -12.57 -15.09 -3.88
N LEU A 343 -11.61 -14.37 -4.45
CA LEU A 343 -11.52 -14.18 -5.90
C LEU A 343 -11.13 -15.50 -6.56
N ARG A 344 -11.45 -15.63 -7.86
CA ARG A 344 -11.22 -16.86 -8.63
C ARG A 344 -9.79 -17.39 -8.49
N HIS A 345 -8.79 -16.53 -8.71
CA HIS A 345 -7.39 -16.96 -8.70
C HIS A 345 -6.90 -17.30 -7.28
N GLU A 346 -7.28 -16.50 -6.28
CA GLU A 346 -7.00 -16.75 -4.85
C GLU A 346 -7.52 -18.13 -4.43
N ALA A 347 -8.79 -18.43 -4.74
CA ALA A 347 -9.43 -19.68 -4.40
C ALA A 347 -8.75 -20.90 -5.04
N LEU A 348 -8.32 -20.80 -6.31
CA LEU A 348 -7.62 -21.88 -6.99
C LEU A 348 -6.27 -22.20 -6.31
N GLU A 349 -5.53 -21.17 -5.90
CA GLU A 349 -4.27 -21.33 -5.15
C GLU A 349 -4.50 -22.06 -3.82
N TYR A 350 -5.46 -21.62 -3.01
CA TYR A 350 -5.81 -22.27 -1.75
C TYR A 350 -6.32 -23.70 -1.93
N VAL A 351 -7.13 -23.97 -2.95
CA VAL A 351 -7.62 -25.33 -3.26
C VAL A 351 -6.46 -26.25 -3.60
N GLN A 352 -5.52 -25.81 -4.44
CA GLN A 352 -4.35 -26.59 -4.81
C GLN A 352 -3.48 -26.91 -3.60
N SER A 353 -3.10 -25.89 -2.81
CA SER A 353 -2.32 -26.09 -1.58
C SER A 353 -3.00 -27.03 -0.59
N HIS A 354 -4.33 -26.97 -0.48
CA HIS A 354 -5.09 -27.85 0.40
C HIS A 354 -5.13 -29.29 -0.09
N ILE A 355 -5.25 -29.51 -1.41
CA ILE A 355 -5.17 -30.87 -1.99
C ILE A 355 -3.77 -31.46 -1.74
N ASP A 356 -2.72 -30.68 -1.93
CA ASP A 356 -1.34 -31.12 -1.69
C ASP A 356 -1.12 -31.45 -0.20
N LEU A 357 -1.66 -30.62 0.70
CA LEU A 357 -1.66 -30.89 2.13
C LEU A 357 -2.43 -32.19 2.46
N CYS A 358 -3.63 -32.38 1.92
CA CYS A 358 -4.41 -33.60 2.12
C CYS A 358 -3.66 -34.85 1.64
N LYS A 359 -3.01 -34.78 0.48
CA LYS A 359 -2.16 -35.85 -0.06
C LYS A 359 -0.99 -36.16 0.87
N SER A 360 -0.31 -35.14 1.39
CA SER A 360 0.83 -35.30 2.30
C SER A 360 0.46 -36.01 3.62
N VAL A 361 -0.79 -35.87 4.05
CA VAL A 361 -1.34 -36.51 5.26
C VAL A 361 -1.97 -37.89 4.96
N GLY A 362 -1.98 -38.32 3.69
CA GLY A 362 -2.51 -39.63 3.29
C GLY A 362 -4.04 -39.69 3.20
N LEU A 363 -4.71 -38.55 3.02
CA LEU A 363 -6.13 -38.50 2.70
C LEU A 363 -6.35 -38.81 1.22
N ASP A 364 -7.47 -39.44 0.88
CA ASP A 364 -7.86 -39.81 -0.49
C ASP A 364 -8.98 -38.91 -1.06
N ASN A 365 -9.54 -38.03 -0.22
CA ASN A 365 -10.59 -37.11 -0.61
C ASN A 365 -10.58 -35.82 0.23
N THR A 366 -11.18 -34.77 -0.33
CA THR A 366 -11.51 -33.51 0.35
C THR A 366 -12.79 -32.91 -0.25
N ILE A 367 -13.45 -32.03 0.50
CA ILE A 367 -14.62 -31.28 0.04
C ILE A 367 -14.25 -29.80 -0.07
N VAL A 368 -14.42 -29.22 -1.25
CA VAL A 368 -14.24 -27.79 -1.48
C VAL A 368 -15.60 -27.10 -1.41
N ILE A 369 -15.74 -26.11 -0.53
CA ILE A 369 -16.94 -25.28 -0.39
C ILE A 369 -16.70 -23.99 -1.18
N CYS A 370 -17.45 -23.80 -2.27
CA CYS A 370 -17.32 -22.67 -3.20
C CYS A 370 -18.41 -21.60 -3.00
N GLY A 371 -19.39 -21.87 -2.14
CA GLY A 371 -20.60 -21.06 -1.95
C GLY A 371 -21.73 -21.40 -2.93
N GLN A 372 -22.96 -21.04 -2.57
CA GLN A 372 -24.17 -21.38 -3.35
C GLN A 372 -24.38 -20.51 -4.59
N GLY A 373 -23.68 -19.37 -4.70
CA GLY A 373 -23.74 -18.52 -5.89
C GLY A 373 -25.04 -17.71 -6.05
N ASN A 374 -25.80 -17.47 -4.98
CA ASN A 374 -27.12 -16.80 -5.02
C ASN A 374 -27.09 -15.38 -5.64
N HIS A 375 -25.93 -14.72 -5.69
CA HIS A 375 -25.75 -13.39 -6.29
C HIS A 375 -25.20 -13.41 -7.72
N SER A 376 -24.97 -14.59 -8.31
CA SER A 376 -24.45 -14.72 -9.67
C SER A 376 -25.57 -14.48 -10.68
N ALA A 377 -25.33 -13.73 -11.77
CA ALA A 377 -26.35 -13.31 -12.76
C ALA A 377 -27.15 -14.46 -13.44
N LYS A 378 -26.74 -15.72 -13.25
CA LYS A 378 -27.40 -16.93 -13.79
C LYS A 378 -27.69 -18.00 -12.73
N GLY A 379 -27.56 -17.67 -11.44
CA GLY A 379 -27.70 -18.64 -10.34
C GLY A 379 -26.65 -19.76 -10.31
N SER A 380 -25.65 -19.73 -11.20
CA SER A 380 -24.52 -20.67 -11.21
C SER A 380 -23.31 -20.01 -10.53
N PRO A 381 -22.76 -20.58 -9.45
CA PRO A 381 -21.59 -20.05 -8.79
C PRO A 381 -20.39 -20.03 -9.76
N VAL A 382 -19.94 -18.82 -10.13
CA VAL A 382 -18.79 -18.62 -11.04
C VAL A 382 -17.55 -19.35 -10.52
N LEU A 383 -17.34 -19.31 -9.21
CA LEU A 383 -16.18 -19.92 -8.56
C LEU A 383 -16.19 -21.45 -8.66
N ARG A 384 -17.36 -22.09 -8.57
CA ARG A 384 -17.49 -23.55 -8.71
C ARG A 384 -17.03 -24.02 -10.07
N ASN A 385 -17.51 -23.39 -11.13
CA ASN A 385 -17.15 -23.81 -12.50
C ASN A 385 -15.66 -23.59 -12.73
N ALA A 386 -15.09 -22.49 -12.23
CA ALA A 386 -13.66 -22.24 -12.30
C ALA A 386 -12.82 -23.33 -11.61
N ILE A 387 -13.25 -23.83 -10.44
CA ILE A 387 -12.56 -24.91 -9.72
C ILE A 387 -12.70 -26.24 -10.49
N LEU A 388 -13.89 -26.55 -11.00
CA LEU A 388 -14.08 -27.77 -11.81
C LEU A 388 -13.22 -27.76 -13.07
N ASP A 389 -13.22 -26.66 -13.82
CA ASP A 389 -12.41 -26.50 -15.03
C ASP A 389 -10.90 -26.67 -14.74
N ASP A 390 -10.45 -26.21 -13.57
CA ASP A 390 -9.04 -26.29 -13.20
C ASP A 390 -8.64 -27.70 -12.74
N LEU A 391 -9.48 -28.34 -11.92
CA LEU A 391 -9.30 -29.74 -11.50
C LEU A 391 -9.43 -30.72 -12.66
N GLU A 392 -10.26 -30.43 -13.67
CA GLU A 392 -10.38 -31.24 -14.88
C GLU A 392 -9.08 -31.25 -15.69
N LYS A 393 -8.33 -30.14 -15.74
CA LYS A 393 -6.99 -30.11 -16.36
C LYS A 393 -6.01 -31.04 -15.63
N LEU A 394 -6.20 -31.21 -14.33
CA LEU A 394 -5.40 -32.10 -13.48
C LEU A 394 -5.91 -33.54 -13.47
N SER A 395 -6.97 -33.88 -14.21
CA SER A 395 -7.57 -35.22 -14.22
C SER A 395 -6.61 -36.34 -14.64
N HIS A 396 -5.60 -36.02 -15.45
CA HIS A 396 -4.54 -36.95 -15.84
C HIS A 396 -3.69 -37.45 -14.65
N THR A 397 -3.78 -36.81 -13.48
CA THR A 397 -3.10 -37.21 -12.24
C THR A 397 -3.93 -38.16 -11.37
N GLY A 398 -5.05 -38.69 -11.89
CA GLY A 398 -5.98 -39.53 -11.12
C GLY A 398 -6.95 -38.74 -10.24
N LEU A 399 -6.95 -37.40 -10.33
CA LEU A 399 -7.87 -36.53 -9.60
C LEU A 399 -9.25 -36.49 -10.27
N LYS A 400 -10.31 -36.64 -9.47
CA LYS A 400 -11.70 -36.57 -9.91
C LYS A 400 -12.47 -35.56 -9.06
N ALA A 401 -13.16 -34.64 -9.71
CA ALA A 401 -14.00 -33.65 -9.05
C ALA A 401 -15.48 -33.88 -9.41
N THR A 402 -16.34 -33.97 -8.41
CA THR A 402 -17.78 -34.16 -8.58
C THR A 402 -18.56 -33.14 -7.74
N VAL A 403 -19.60 -32.54 -8.31
CA VAL A 403 -20.50 -31.65 -7.56
C VAL A 403 -21.40 -32.50 -6.68
N LEU A 404 -21.51 -32.15 -5.39
CA LEU A 404 -22.42 -32.85 -4.48
C LEU A 404 -23.86 -32.43 -4.77
N GLU A 405 -24.71 -33.38 -5.18
CA GLU A 405 -26.13 -33.10 -5.51
C GLU A 405 -26.91 -32.54 -4.32
N SER A 406 -26.58 -32.96 -3.10
CA SER A 406 -27.22 -32.48 -1.88
C SER A 406 -26.88 -31.02 -1.55
N ASN A 407 -25.77 -30.49 -2.06
CA ASN A 407 -25.39 -29.10 -1.88
C ASN A 407 -24.56 -28.61 -3.08
N PRO A 408 -25.17 -27.88 -4.03
CA PRO A 408 -24.52 -27.47 -5.27
C PRO A 408 -23.36 -26.49 -5.06
N GLY A 409 -23.18 -25.94 -3.86
CA GLY A 409 -22.04 -25.13 -3.47
C GLY A 409 -20.83 -25.92 -2.98
N ARG A 410 -20.87 -27.27 -3.04
CA ARG A 410 -19.78 -28.16 -2.62
C ARG A 410 -19.30 -29.05 -3.75
N VAL A 411 -17.99 -29.19 -3.86
CA VAL A 411 -17.31 -30.07 -4.82
C VAL A 411 -16.55 -31.12 -4.02
N SER A 412 -16.89 -32.39 -4.22
CA SER A 412 -16.11 -33.51 -3.71
C SER A 412 -14.94 -33.75 -4.65
N VAL A 413 -13.73 -33.76 -4.10
CA VAL A 413 -12.49 -34.03 -4.84
C VAL A 413 -11.90 -35.32 -4.29
N THR A 414 -11.69 -36.30 -5.16
CA THR A 414 -11.09 -37.60 -4.82
C THR A 414 -9.87 -37.84 -5.69
N TRP A 415 -8.89 -38.59 -5.19
CA TRP A 415 -7.73 -39.02 -5.96
C TRP A 415 -7.33 -40.45 -5.58
N THR A 416 -6.68 -41.14 -6.51
CA THR A 416 -6.09 -42.45 -6.26
C THR A 416 -4.59 -42.28 -6.06
N PHE A 417 -4.05 -42.89 -5.00
CA PHE A 417 -2.61 -43.06 -4.89
C PHE A 417 -2.21 -44.17 -5.85
N ASP A 418 -1.33 -43.86 -6.81
CA ASP A 418 -0.68 -44.89 -7.60
C ASP A 418 0.13 -45.75 -6.61
N ALA A 419 -0.28 -47.01 -6.47
CA ALA A 419 0.18 -47.95 -5.45
C ALA A 419 1.62 -48.42 -5.66
#